data_AF-A0A1J4YMV9-F1
#
_entry.id   AF-A0A1J4YMV9-F1
#
_cell.length_a   1.000
_cell.length_b   1.000
_cell.length_c   1.000
_cell.angle_alpha   90.00
_cell.angle_beta   90.00
_cell.angle_gamma   90.00
#
_symmetry.space_group_name_H-M   'P 1'
#
loop_
_entity.id
_entity.type
_entity.pdbx_description
1 polymer ?
#
loop_
_entity_poly.entity_id
_entity_poly.type
_entity_poly.pdbx_seq_one_letter_code
_entity_poly.pdbx_strand_id
1 'polypeptide(L)'
;MHSLPAKSVRGVNTADQIRQLLEAEFSPEALSITDDSWKHAGHAGVRESGGGHFIVEIKSFHFNNLSRMQCHRLVYSCLQSLFPAQIHALSIKSEAAKPA
;
A
#
# COMPACT_ATOMS: atom_id res chain seq x y z
N MET A 1 -9.77 -1.11 25.00
CA MET A 1 -10.46 -0.28 23.98
C MET A 1 -9.53 0.13 22.82
N HIS A 2 -8.67 -0.76 22.31
CA HIS A 2 -8.03 -0.57 21.00
C HIS A 2 -8.37 -1.78 20.16
N SER A 3 -9.35 -1.59 19.28
CA SER A 3 -9.86 -2.60 18.37
C SER A 3 -8.84 -2.83 17.27
N LEU A 4 -8.06 -3.91 17.38
CA LEU A 4 -7.22 -4.43 16.31
C LEU A 4 -7.95 -5.63 15.69
N PRO A 5 -8.61 -5.50 14.53
CA PRO A 5 -8.94 -6.67 13.74
C PRO A 5 -7.91 -6.87 12.60
N ALA A 6 -7.63 -8.14 12.32
CA ALA A 6 -6.91 -8.70 11.18
C ALA A 6 -5.38 -8.91 11.34
N LYS A 7 -5.02 -9.94 12.12
CA LYS A 7 -3.94 -10.87 11.74
C LYS A 7 -4.56 -12.19 11.29
N SER A 8 -4.81 -12.32 9.99
CA SER A 8 -4.90 -13.63 9.34
C SER A 8 -3.61 -13.80 8.53
N VAL A 9 -2.58 -14.36 9.17
CA VAL A 9 -1.32 -14.71 8.51
C VAL A 9 -1.40 -16.18 8.14
N ARG A 10 -1.49 -16.47 6.84
CA ARG A 10 -0.95 -17.70 6.23
C ARG A 10 -0.89 -17.54 4.70
N GLY A 11 0.25 -17.03 4.25
CA GLY A 11 0.59 -16.77 2.85
C GLY A 11 1.34 -15.44 2.77
N VAL A 12 2.65 -15.48 2.55
CA VAL A 12 3.46 -14.28 2.29
C VAL A 12 3.02 -13.67 0.97
N ASN A 13 2.04 -12.78 1.02
CA ASN A 13 1.52 -12.06 -0.13
C ASN A 13 2.16 -10.68 -0.18
N THR A 14 2.34 -10.12 -1.38
CA THR A 14 2.96 -8.81 -1.61
C THR A 14 2.33 -7.71 -0.74
N ALA A 15 1.01 -7.77 -0.53
CA ALA A 15 0.28 -6.85 0.36
C ALA A 15 0.79 -6.86 1.82
N ASP A 16 1.14 -8.03 2.36
CA ASP A 16 1.65 -8.13 3.73
C ASP A 16 3.06 -7.50 3.84
N GLN A 17 3.91 -7.69 2.84
CA GLN A 17 5.23 -7.04 2.79
C GLN A 17 5.10 -5.51 2.73
N ILE A 18 4.21 -5.00 1.87
CA ILE A 18 3.90 -3.57 1.80
C ILE A 18 3.44 -3.07 3.17
N ARG A 19 2.55 -3.82 3.82
CA ARG A 19 2.05 -3.47 5.15
C ARG A 19 3.18 -3.33 6.17
N GLN A 20 4.03 -4.34 6.28
CA GLN A 20 5.11 -4.36 7.27
C GLN A 20 6.10 -3.20 7.07
N LEU A 21 6.48 -2.90 5.82
CA LEU A 21 7.37 -1.78 5.50
C LEU A 21 6.76 -0.43 5.92
N LEU A 22 5.48 -0.23 5.60
CA LEU A 22 4.79 1.02 5.91
C LEU A 22 4.49 1.17 7.41
N GLU A 23 4.16 0.09 8.11
CA GLU A 23 4.00 0.10 9.56
C GLU A 23 5.31 0.43 10.26
N ALA A 24 6.43 -0.14 9.79
CA ALA A 24 7.75 0.09 10.37
C ALA A 24 8.24 1.54 10.17
N GLU A 25 8.02 2.12 8.98
CA GLU A 25 8.53 3.46 8.63
C GLU A 25 7.60 4.60 9.11
N PHE A 26 6.28 4.43 8.99
CA PHE A 26 5.31 5.53 9.17
C PHE A 26 4.41 5.39 10.40
N SER A 27 4.45 4.25 11.09
CA SER A 27 3.60 3.94 12.27
C SER A 27 2.17 4.50 12.15
N PRO A 28 1.42 4.12 11.10
CA PRO A 28 0.10 4.68 10.85
C PRO A 28 -0.92 4.25 11.89
N GLU A 29 -1.89 5.12 12.17
CA GLU A 29 -3.05 4.77 13.00
C GLU A 29 -4.00 3.80 12.30
N ALA A 30 -4.13 3.93 10.97
CA ALA A 30 -4.90 3.00 10.16
C ALA A 30 -4.18 2.72 8.84
N LEU A 31 -4.17 1.45 8.45
CA LEU A 31 -3.57 0.98 7.20
C LEU A 31 -4.46 -0.08 6.58
N SER A 32 -4.86 0.15 5.33
CA SER A 32 -5.64 -0.77 4.52
C SER A 32 -4.93 -0.99 3.19
N ILE A 33 -4.83 -2.26 2.76
CA ILE A 33 -4.19 -2.63 1.51
C ILE A 33 -5.15 -3.53 0.74
N THR A 34 -5.48 -3.11 -0.48
CA THR A 34 -6.39 -3.82 -1.38
C THR A 34 -5.65 -4.21 -2.65
N ASP A 35 -5.73 -5.49 -3.02
CA ASP A 35 -5.30 -5.98 -4.32
C ASP A 35 -6.43 -5.79 -5.36
N ASP A 36 -6.15 -5.02 -6.41
CA ASP A 36 -7.03 -4.83 -7.58
C ASP A 36 -6.40 -5.45 -8.85
N SER A 37 -5.41 -6.34 -8.70
CA SER A 37 -4.71 -7.01 -9.82
C SER A 37 -5.66 -7.83 -10.72
N TRP A 38 -6.80 -8.26 -10.19
CA TRP A 38 -7.77 -9.11 -10.87
C TRP A 38 -8.61 -8.38 -11.94
N LYS A 39 -8.76 -7.05 -11.87
CA LYS A 39 -9.52 -6.29 -12.89
C LYS A 39 -8.90 -6.32 -14.29
N HIS A 40 -7.62 -6.66 -14.40
CA HIS A 40 -6.90 -6.68 -15.69
C HIS A 40 -6.68 -8.09 -16.25
N ALA A 41 -7.16 -9.14 -15.57
CA ALA A 41 -7.07 -10.53 -16.04
C ALA A 41 -8.09 -10.88 -17.15
N GLY A 42 -8.85 -9.89 -17.66
CA GLY A 42 -10.04 -10.09 -18.50
C GLY A 42 -9.84 -10.07 -20.02
N HIS A 43 -8.63 -9.91 -20.56
CA HIS A 43 -8.43 -9.95 -22.01
C HIS A 43 -7.40 -11.00 -22.45
N ALA A 44 -7.89 -11.96 -23.23
CA ALA A 44 -7.23 -13.12 -23.82
C ALA A 44 -6.17 -12.77 -24.89
N GLY A 45 -5.34 -11.74 -24.68
CA GLY A 45 -4.41 -11.27 -25.72
C GLY A 45 -3.07 -10.71 -25.24
N VAL A 46 -2.82 -10.49 -23.95
CA VAL A 46 -1.56 -9.86 -23.52
C VAL A 46 -1.03 -10.55 -22.25
N ARG A 47 -0.05 -11.44 -22.43
CA ARG A 47 0.70 -12.10 -21.35
C ARG A 47 1.89 -11.23 -20.87
N GLU A 48 1.80 -9.90 -20.88
CA GLU A 48 3.03 -9.05 -21.03
C GLU A 48 3.33 -7.99 -19.96
N SER A 49 2.57 -7.80 -18.87
CA SER A 49 3.05 -6.93 -17.78
C SER A 49 2.60 -7.37 -16.39
N GLY A 50 2.97 -8.60 -16.06
CA GLY A 50 3.68 -9.05 -14.85
C GLY A 50 3.64 -8.33 -13.48
N GLY A 51 2.71 -7.45 -13.16
CA GLY A 51 2.61 -6.91 -11.80
C GLY A 51 1.19 -6.48 -11.43
N GLY A 52 0.82 -6.72 -10.17
CA GLY A 52 -0.52 -6.41 -9.67
C GLY A 52 -0.75 -4.92 -9.46
N HIS A 53 -2.04 -4.53 -9.47
CA HIS A 53 -2.47 -3.20 -9.05
C HIS A 53 -2.81 -3.24 -7.56
N PHE A 54 -2.12 -2.44 -6.76
CA PHE A 54 -2.35 -2.39 -5.32
C PHE A 54 -2.82 -1.00 -4.90
N ILE A 55 -3.82 -0.95 -4.03
CA ILE A 55 -4.33 0.27 -3.42
C ILE A 55 -3.93 0.25 -1.95
N VAL A 56 -3.16 1.24 -1.54
CA VAL A 56 -2.72 1.42 -0.15
C VAL A 56 -3.38 2.67 0.39
N GLU A 57 -4.15 2.51 1.46
CA GLU A 57 -4.82 3.59 2.17
C GLU A 57 -4.19 3.67 3.56
N ILE A 58 -3.50 4.78 3.82
CA ILE A 58 -2.72 4.98 5.04
C ILE A 58 -3.13 6.28 5.73
N LYS A 59 -3.42 6.17 7.02
CA LYS A 59 -3.75 7.29 7.89
C LYS A 59 -2.70 7.43 8.97
N SER A 60 -1.95 8.52 8.94
CA SER A 60 -0.88 8.78 9.91
C SER A 60 -0.74 10.28 10.16
N PHE A 61 -0.27 10.63 11.36
CA PHE A 61 0.17 11.99 11.68
C PHE A 61 1.42 12.39 10.89
N HIS A 62 2.21 11.42 10.39
CA HIS A 62 3.36 11.70 9.53
C HIS A 62 2.97 12.41 8.22
N PHE A 63 1.75 12.18 7.74
CA PHE A 63 1.22 12.87 6.56
C PHE A 63 0.59 14.22 6.88
N ASN A 64 0.51 14.60 8.16
CA ASN A 64 0.04 15.91 8.57
C ASN A 64 1.07 16.96 8.11
N ASN A 65 0.65 17.91 7.27
CA ASN A 65 1.49 18.89 6.56
C ASN A 65 2.31 18.38 5.37
N LEU A 66 2.16 17.11 4.95
CA LEU A 66 2.79 16.64 3.72
C LEU A 66 1.85 16.81 2.53
N SER A 67 2.40 17.27 1.40
CA SER A 67 1.67 17.30 0.14
C SER A 67 1.49 15.90 -0.42
N ARG A 68 0.40 15.66 -1.18
CA ARG A 68 0.12 14.35 -1.83
C ARG A 68 1.33 13.79 -2.59
N MET A 69 2.08 14.64 -3.29
CA MET A 69 3.32 14.24 -3.99
C MET A 69 4.44 13.79 -3.03
N GLN A 70 4.62 14.44 -1.88
CA GLN A 70 5.62 14.06 -0.89
C GLN A 70 5.27 12.71 -0.25
N CYS A 71 4.00 12.51 0.13
CA CYS A 71 3.53 11.22 0.60
C CYS A 71 3.79 10.13 -0.45
N HIS A 72 3.46 10.41 -1.71
CA HIS A 72 3.70 9.48 -2.81
C HIS A 72 5.18 9.13 -2.95
N ARG A 73 6.08 10.13 -2.88
CA ARG A 73 7.52 9.91 -2.93
C ARG A 73 8.03 9.05 -1.77
N LEU A 74 7.60 9.32 -0.54
CA LEU A 74 8.03 8.56 0.64
C LEU A 74 7.58 7.11 0.57
N VAL A 75 6.29 6.88 0.29
CA VAL A 75 5.74 5.53 0.18
C VAL A 75 6.37 4.80 -1.01
N TYR A 76 6.53 5.46 -2.16
CA TYR A 76 7.20 4.86 -3.32
C TYR A 76 8.66 4.50 -3.01
N SER A 77 9.40 5.36 -2.29
CA SER A 77 10.78 5.07 -1.88
C SER A 77 10.84 3.86 -0.95
N CYS A 78 9.89 3.72 -0.02
CA CYS A 78 9.82 2.59 0.91
C CYS A 78 9.49 1.28 0.17
N LEU A 79 8.66 1.35 -0.87
CA LEU A 79 8.23 0.20 -1.67
C LEU A 79 9.08 -0.03 -2.92
N GLN A 80 10.10 0.80 -3.16
CA GLN A 80 10.96 0.69 -4.34
C GLN A 80 11.67 -0.67 -4.39
N SER A 81 11.94 -1.29 -3.24
CA SER A 81 12.50 -2.64 -3.15
C SER A 81 11.59 -3.74 -3.69
N LEU A 82 10.29 -3.48 -3.83
CA LEU A 82 9.30 -4.42 -4.40
C LEU A 82 9.03 -4.15 -5.90
N PHE A 83 9.47 -3.00 -6.41
CA PHE A 83 9.39 -2.65 -7.83
C PHE A 83 10.60 -3.17 -8.61
N PRO A 84 10.43 -3.55 -9.89
CA PRO A 84 9.17 -3.77 -10.61
C PRO A 84 8.67 -5.22 -10.52
N ALA A 85 9.36 -6.08 -9.77
CA ALA A 85 9.14 -7.53 -9.80
C ALA A 85 7.75 -7.96 -9.31
N GLN A 86 7.14 -7.22 -8.39
CA GLN A 86 5.84 -7.59 -7.80
C GLN A 86 4.72 -6.56 -8.01
N ILE A 87 5.05 -5.28 -8.21
CA ILE A 87 4.08 -4.18 -8.31
C ILE A 87 4.28 -3.47 -9.64
N HIS A 88 3.22 -3.37 -10.44
CA HIS A 88 3.24 -2.56 -11.67
C HIS A 88 2.68 -1.16 -11.43
N ALA A 89 1.57 -1.07 -10.69
CA ALA A 89 0.95 0.19 -10.33
C ALA A 89 0.46 0.15 -8.88
N LEU A 90 0.75 1.23 -8.15
CA LEU A 90 0.38 1.40 -6.76
C LEU A 90 -0.42 2.70 -6.63
N SER A 91 -1.62 2.62 -6.11
CA SER A 91 -2.41 3.79 -5.72
C SER A 91 -2.25 4.06 -4.24
N ILE A 92 -1.65 5.21 -3.90
CA ILE A 92 -1.45 5.62 -2.52
C ILE A 92 -2.49 6.67 -2.16
N LYS A 93 -3.33 6.36 -1.18
CA LYS A 93 -4.19 7.33 -0.49
C LYS A 93 -3.59 7.58 0.88
N SER A 94 -3.09 8.79 1.07
CA SER A 94 -2.61 9.26 2.37
C SER A 94 -3.65 10.21 2.95
N GLU A 95 -4.08 9.93 4.16
CA GLU A 95 -4.98 10.78 4.93
C GLU A 95 -4.26 11.29 6.17
N ALA A 96 -4.30 12.60 6.40
CA ALA A 96 -3.81 13.17 7.64
C ALA A 96 -4.73 12.73 8.78
N ALA A 97 -4.15 12.13 9.81
CA ALA A 97 -4.85 11.94 11.06
C ALA A 97 -5.20 13.31 11.64
N LYS A 98 -6.51 13.60 11.75
CA LYS A 98 -6.99 14.88 12.28
C LYS A 98 -6.62 14.92 13.78
N PRO A 99 -5.83 15.91 14.25
CA PRO A 99 -5.70 16.11 15.68
C PRO A 99 -7.08 16.53 16.22
N ALA A 100 -7.55 15.82 17.25
CA ALA A 100 -8.77 16.15 17.98
C ALA A 100 -8.64 17.49 18.70
#